data_AF-A0A0F8YC03-F1
#
_entry.id   AF-A0A0F8YC03-F1
#
_cell.length_a   1.000
_cell.length_b   1.000
_cell.length_c   1.000
_cell.angle_alpha   90.00
_cell.angle_beta   90.00
_cell.angle_gamma   90.00
#
_symmetry.space_group_name_H-M   'P 1'
#
loop_
_entity.id
_entity.type
_entity.pdbx_description
1 polymer ?
#
loop_
_entity_poly.entity_id
_entity_poly.type
_entity_poly.pdbx_seq_one_letter_code
_entity_poly.pdbx_strand_id
1 'polypeptide(L)'
;MINRIYTTMDIEDLLDLVLRVANGKDDLRKGAVGFHGYGFVFKDFKHSNESYVVTSKSSRVCGMGAYLGITEKALQLDKIKSLEELVRYSDKYDCLFGGALKTLLPTLEFGGDEDLFDVWMFVRTPDGKQFPATFYYGPSGTSLGGWSLEAYNKVFLEEFSRVINCSPFDFSKDQKEGLIEALECALKKISVSDFYGVYHHDSGNALMGVKVGVPFIIELGYEYDETDINFYLEEVDYYKDGFNEVYKGLRKMG
;
A
#
# COMPACT_ATOMS: atom_id res chain seq x y z
N MET A 1 9.77 3.26 -25.75
CA MET A 1 10.27 3.97 -24.55
C MET A 1 9.65 5.36 -24.58
N ILE A 2 8.61 5.62 -23.78
CA ILE A 2 7.96 6.94 -23.73
C ILE A 2 8.68 7.73 -22.64
N ASN A 3 9.45 8.75 -23.04
CA ASN A 3 9.98 9.74 -22.11
C ASN A 3 8.80 10.49 -21.49
N ARG A 4 8.36 10.06 -20.30
CA ARG A 4 7.46 10.87 -19.49
C ARG A 4 8.27 12.03 -18.94
N ILE A 5 8.00 13.22 -19.46
CA ILE A 5 8.39 14.46 -18.79
C ILE A 5 7.59 14.50 -17.49
N TYR A 6 8.24 14.26 -16.37
CA TYR A 6 7.63 14.44 -15.06
C TYR A 6 7.52 15.95 -14.82
N THR A 7 6.42 16.55 -15.29
CA THR A 7 6.03 17.88 -14.83
C THR A 7 5.76 17.81 -13.34
N THR A 8 6.54 18.56 -12.57
CA THR A 8 6.32 18.78 -11.14
C THR A 8 4.90 19.28 -10.92
N MET A 9 4.18 18.61 -10.03
CA MET A 9 2.85 19.02 -9.58
C MET A 9 3.01 20.05 -8.47
N ASP A 10 2.33 21.19 -8.58
CA ASP A 10 2.29 22.16 -7.48
C ASP A 10 1.19 21.80 -6.46
N ILE A 11 1.07 22.62 -5.41
CA ILE A 11 0.09 22.37 -4.33
C ILE A 11 -1.35 22.55 -4.85
N GLU A 12 -1.61 23.51 -5.75
CA GLU A 12 -2.96 23.73 -6.29
C GLU A 12 -3.41 22.55 -7.14
N ASP A 13 -2.52 22.02 -7.98
CA ASP A 13 -2.74 20.81 -8.77
C ASP A 13 -3.01 19.59 -7.88
N LEU A 14 -2.29 19.45 -6.76
CA LEU A 14 -2.51 18.38 -5.78
C LEU A 14 -3.90 18.48 -5.16
N LEU A 15 -4.32 19.68 -4.75
CA LEU A 15 -5.61 19.94 -4.13
C LEU A 15 -6.78 19.68 -5.09
N ASP A 16 -6.66 20.12 -6.35
CA ASP A 16 -7.65 19.80 -7.37
C ASP A 16 -7.70 18.28 -7.64
N LEU A 17 -6.54 17.64 -7.77
CA LEU A 17 -6.45 16.22 -8.03
C LEU A 17 -7.11 15.39 -6.93
N VAL A 18 -6.79 15.65 -5.66
CA VAL A 18 -7.37 14.90 -4.53
C VAL A 18 -8.88 15.10 -4.44
N LEU A 19 -9.38 16.31 -4.77
CA LEU A 19 -10.81 16.61 -4.82
C LEU A 19 -11.50 15.88 -5.97
N ARG A 20 -10.88 15.81 -7.15
CA ARG A 20 -11.45 15.09 -8.30
C ARG A 20 -11.57 13.61 -8.04
N VAL A 21 -10.52 12.97 -7.49
CA VAL A 21 -10.56 11.53 -7.22
C VAL A 21 -11.52 11.19 -6.07
N ALA A 22 -11.65 12.07 -5.06
CA ALA A 22 -12.69 11.94 -4.03
C ALA A 22 -14.11 11.90 -4.63
N ASN A 23 -14.33 12.56 -5.77
CA ASN A 23 -15.59 12.54 -6.54
C ASN A 23 -15.65 11.41 -7.59
N GLY A 24 -14.80 10.38 -7.46
CA GLY A 24 -14.81 9.19 -8.30
C GLY A 24 -14.13 9.34 -9.67
N LYS A 25 -13.37 10.43 -9.90
CA LYS A 25 -12.63 10.66 -11.15
C LYS A 25 -11.15 10.28 -10.99
N ASP A 26 -10.87 8.99 -10.81
CA ASP A 26 -9.51 8.45 -10.62
C ASP A 26 -8.55 8.88 -11.76
N ASP A 27 -7.27 9.10 -11.43
CA ASP A 27 -6.20 9.37 -12.39
C ASP A 27 -4.94 8.56 -12.03
N LEU A 28 -4.95 7.29 -12.44
CA LEU A 28 -3.88 6.34 -12.14
C LEU A 28 -2.51 6.80 -12.66
N ARG A 29 -2.47 7.60 -13.74
CA ARG A 29 -1.22 8.12 -14.31
C ARG A 29 -0.54 9.13 -13.39
N LYS A 30 -1.32 9.80 -12.56
CA LYS A 30 -0.86 10.76 -11.54
C LYS A 30 -0.79 10.12 -10.14
N GLY A 31 -0.94 8.79 -10.04
CA GLY A 31 -0.91 8.09 -8.76
C GLY A 31 -2.12 8.43 -7.88
N ALA A 32 -3.29 8.72 -8.44
CA ALA A 32 -4.43 9.22 -7.67
C ALA A 32 -5.70 8.38 -7.85
N VAL A 33 -6.33 8.02 -6.74
CA VAL A 33 -7.55 7.21 -6.67
C VAL A 33 -8.43 7.66 -5.51
N GLY A 34 -9.73 7.41 -5.58
CA GLY A 34 -10.65 7.70 -4.47
C GLY A 34 -11.71 6.63 -4.23
N PHE A 35 -12.39 6.68 -3.09
CA PHE A 35 -13.48 5.78 -2.74
C PHE A 35 -14.43 6.44 -1.75
N HIS A 36 -15.74 6.44 -2.01
CA HIS A 36 -16.77 6.96 -1.10
C HIS A 36 -16.49 8.37 -0.52
N GLY A 37 -16.01 9.29 -1.35
CA GLY A 37 -15.69 10.66 -0.91
C GLY A 37 -14.29 10.83 -0.31
N TYR A 38 -13.54 9.74 -0.11
CA TYR A 38 -12.11 9.80 0.18
C TYR A 38 -11.32 9.94 -1.13
N GLY A 39 -10.29 10.79 -1.11
CA GLY A 39 -9.32 10.92 -2.18
C GLY A 39 -7.91 10.67 -1.68
N PHE A 40 -7.12 9.95 -2.48
CA PHE A 40 -5.76 9.56 -2.18
C PHE A 40 -4.86 9.91 -3.36
N VAL A 41 -3.78 10.63 -3.10
CA VAL A 41 -2.72 10.92 -4.09
C VAL A 41 -1.41 10.38 -3.56
N PHE A 42 -0.85 9.40 -4.25
CA PHE A 42 0.38 8.72 -3.88
C PHE A 42 1.59 9.33 -4.61
N LYS A 43 2.72 9.39 -3.91
CA LYS A 43 4.02 9.83 -4.42
C LYS A 43 5.12 8.91 -3.91
N ASP A 44 6.06 8.62 -4.79
CA ASP A 44 7.30 7.92 -4.46
C ASP A 44 8.31 8.96 -3.95
N PHE A 45 8.48 9.09 -2.64
CA PHE A 45 9.30 10.16 -2.07
C PHE A 45 10.78 10.09 -2.49
N LYS A 46 11.29 8.93 -2.95
CA LYS A 46 12.67 8.81 -3.45
C LYS A 46 12.86 9.46 -4.82
N HIS A 47 11.81 9.42 -5.65
CA HIS A 47 11.85 9.87 -7.05
C HIS A 47 10.98 11.11 -7.32
N SER A 48 10.24 11.59 -6.32
CA SER A 48 9.40 12.79 -6.36
C SER A 48 10.26 14.05 -6.26
N ASN A 49 10.00 15.04 -7.13
CA ASN A 49 10.67 16.35 -7.11
C ASN A 49 9.76 17.45 -6.53
N GLU A 50 8.55 17.09 -6.11
CA GLU A 50 7.54 17.96 -5.54
C GLU A 50 7.95 18.45 -4.14
N SER A 51 7.90 19.77 -3.95
CA SER A 51 8.41 20.44 -2.74
C SER A 51 7.61 20.14 -1.46
N TYR A 52 6.38 19.62 -1.59
CA TYR A 52 5.53 19.22 -0.48
C TYR A 52 5.73 17.75 -0.06
N VAL A 53 6.49 16.96 -0.82
CA VAL A 53 6.84 15.58 -0.47
C VAL A 53 8.10 15.62 0.38
N VAL A 54 8.02 15.01 1.57
CA VAL A 54 9.09 15.06 2.58
C VAL A 54 9.55 13.64 2.90
N THR A 55 10.85 13.50 3.20
CA THR A 55 11.48 12.24 3.64
C THR A 55 11.56 12.12 5.16
N SER A 56 10.98 13.07 5.88
CA SER A 56 10.97 13.05 7.35
C SER A 56 10.20 11.85 7.87
N LYS A 57 10.73 11.18 8.91
CA LYS A 57 10.06 10.03 9.53
C LYS A 57 8.67 10.44 10.03
N SER A 58 7.67 9.62 9.74
CA SER A 58 6.34 9.73 10.31
C SER A 58 6.23 8.81 11.53
N SER A 59 5.20 9.01 12.34
CA SER A 59 4.85 8.12 13.45
C SER A 59 3.69 7.22 13.03
N ARG A 60 3.71 5.96 13.45
CA ARG A 60 2.62 5.01 13.17
C ARG A 60 1.30 5.50 13.79
N VAL A 61 0.26 5.61 12.96
CA VAL A 61 -1.10 5.97 13.36
C VAL A 61 -1.92 4.71 13.61
N CYS A 62 -1.93 3.79 12.63
CA CYS A 62 -2.66 2.54 12.70
C CYS A 62 -2.04 1.49 11.78
N GLY A 63 -2.25 0.22 12.11
CA GLY A 63 -2.04 -0.88 11.18
C GLY A 63 -3.15 -0.95 10.14
N MET A 64 -2.78 -1.41 8.96
CA MET A 64 -3.66 -1.87 7.91
C MET A 64 -3.43 -3.37 7.74
N GLY A 65 -4.30 -4.02 6.97
CA GLY A 65 -4.31 -5.46 6.92
C GLY A 65 -5.75 -5.88 6.90
N ALA A 66 -6.12 -6.35 5.71
CA ALA A 66 -7.39 -6.91 5.32
C ALA A 66 -8.55 -6.63 6.29
N TYR A 67 -9.38 -5.65 5.92
CA TYR A 67 -10.80 -5.62 6.27
C TYR A 67 -11.58 -6.86 5.74
N LEU A 68 -10.91 -7.98 5.44
CA LEU A 68 -11.51 -9.31 5.35
C LEU A 68 -11.89 -9.78 6.75
N GLY A 69 -13.04 -9.30 7.20
CA GLY A 69 -13.86 -10.10 8.08
C GLY A 69 -14.12 -9.54 9.46
N ILE A 70 -14.02 -8.23 9.72
CA ILE A 70 -14.74 -7.74 10.91
C ILE A 70 -16.23 -7.99 10.70
N THR A 71 -16.79 -7.66 9.55
CA THR A 71 -18.20 -7.96 9.25
C THR A 71 -18.43 -9.46 9.01
N GLU A 72 -17.63 -10.14 8.19
CA GLU A 72 -17.84 -11.58 7.89
C GLU A 72 -17.48 -12.53 9.05
N LYS A 73 -16.44 -12.25 9.85
CA LYS A 73 -16.08 -13.07 11.03
C LYS A 73 -16.84 -12.65 12.28
N ALA A 74 -17.24 -11.39 12.47
CA ALA A 74 -18.15 -11.04 13.59
C ALA A 74 -19.55 -11.65 13.41
N LEU A 75 -19.99 -11.87 12.17
CA LEU A 75 -21.22 -12.61 11.86
C LEU A 75 -21.07 -14.14 11.99
N GLN A 76 -19.85 -14.67 12.19
CA GLN A 76 -19.54 -16.11 12.29
C GLN A 76 -18.58 -16.42 13.45
N LEU A 77 -18.70 -15.70 14.57
CA LEU A 77 -17.86 -15.87 15.76
C LEU A 77 -17.86 -17.32 16.28
N ASP A 78 -18.94 -18.05 16.04
CA ASP A 78 -19.14 -19.47 16.36
C ASP A 78 -18.27 -20.43 15.55
N LYS A 79 -17.65 -19.98 14.45
CA LYS A 79 -16.82 -20.81 13.56
C LYS A 79 -15.32 -20.61 13.72
N ILE A 80 -14.91 -19.67 14.55
CA ILE A 80 -13.50 -19.33 14.77
C ILE A 80 -12.86 -20.42 15.65
N LYS A 81 -11.87 -21.15 15.12
CA LYS A 81 -11.24 -22.30 15.81
C LYS A 81 -9.95 -21.94 16.53
N SER A 82 -9.30 -20.84 16.18
CA SER A 82 -8.08 -20.34 16.83
C SER A 82 -8.03 -18.82 16.90
N LEU A 83 -7.23 -18.29 17.83
CA LEU A 83 -7.00 -16.83 17.95
C LEU A 83 -6.24 -16.26 16.74
N GLU A 84 -5.48 -17.09 16.02
CA GLU A 84 -4.79 -16.71 14.78
C GLU A 84 -5.78 -16.39 13.66
N GLU A 85 -6.96 -17.02 13.64
CA GLU A 85 -8.03 -16.69 12.68
C GLU A 85 -8.66 -15.30 12.93
N LEU A 86 -8.40 -14.69 14.10
CA LEU A 86 -8.77 -13.30 14.40
C LEU A 86 -7.69 -12.30 13.96
N VAL A 87 -6.51 -12.76 13.55
CA VAL A 87 -5.44 -11.89 13.07
C VAL A 87 -5.96 -11.18 11.81
N ARG A 88 -5.99 -9.86 11.89
CA ARG A 88 -6.49 -8.94 10.85
C ARG A 88 -5.51 -8.82 9.68
N TYR A 89 -4.31 -9.34 9.85
CA TYR A 89 -3.18 -9.11 8.98
C TYR A 89 -2.87 -10.36 8.15
N SER A 90 -2.53 -10.18 6.88
CA SER A 90 -2.12 -11.27 6.01
C SER A 90 -1.14 -10.73 5.00
N ASP A 91 0.14 -11.05 5.23
CA ASP A 91 1.26 -10.58 4.41
C ASP A 91 1.02 -10.78 2.90
N LYS A 92 0.30 -11.85 2.52
CA LYS A 92 -0.10 -12.11 1.14
C LYS A 92 -1.05 -11.05 0.56
N TYR A 93 -2.03 -10.60 1.34
CA TYR A 93 -2.90 -9.50 0.92
C TYR A 93 -2.14 -8.18 0.89
N ASP A 94 -1.20 -7.99 1.81
CA ASP A 94 -0.37 -6.79 1.84
C ASP A 94 0.58 -6.70 0.63
N CYS A 95 1.08 -7.84 0.14
CA CYS A 95 1.75 -7.90 -1.17
C CYS A 95 0.85 -7.41 -2.32
N LEU A 96 -0.46 -7.65 -2.28
CA LEU A 96 -1.36 -7.14 -3.32
C LEU A 96 -1.48 -5.60 -3.28
N PHE A 97 -1.42 -4.99 -2.09
CA PHE A 97 -1.31 -3.53 -2.00
C PHE A 97 0.00 -3.03 -2.59
N GLY A 98 1.12 -3.71 -2.33
CA GLY A 98 2.40 -3.44 -2.97
C GLY A 98 2.30 -3.47 -4.50
N GLY A 99 1.67 -4.49 -5.07
CA GLY A 99 1.52 -4.59 -6.53
C GLY A 99 0.56 -3.54 -7.12
N ALA A 100 -0.47 -3.13 -6.38
CA ALA A 100 -1.31 -2.00 -6.77
C ALA A 100 -0.53 -0.66 -6.75
N LEU A 101 0.31 -0.45 -5.73
CA LEU A 101 1.22 0.69 -5.67
C LEU A 101 2.24 0.67 -6.81
N LYS A 102 2.78 -0.48 -7.18
CA LYS A 102 3.70 -0.61 -8.33
C LYS A 102 3.04 -0.18 -9.64
N THR A 103 1.73 -0.45 -9.80
CA THR A 103 0.96 0.06 -10.94
C THR A 103 0.81 1.58 -10.91
N LEU A 104 0.50 2.17 -9.74
CA LEU A 104 0.36 3.62 -9.59
C LEU A 104 1.68 4.37 -9.72
N LEU A 105 2.74 3.80 -9.15
CA LEU A 105 4.07 4.36 -9.01
C LEU A 105 5.08 3.37 -9.61
N PRO A 106 5.25 3.34 -10.94
CA PRO A 106 6.16 2.40 -11.60
C PRO A 106 7.62 2.49 -11.14
N THR A 107 8.04 3.65 -10.60
CA THR A 107 9.38 3.90 -10.05
C THR A 107 9.58 3.35 -8.65
N LEU A 108 8.51 2.93 -7.96
CA LEU A 108 8.59 2.43 -6.60
C LEU A 108 9.47 1.17 -6.55
N GLU A 109 10.47 1.22 -5.68
CA GLU A 109 11.36 0.12 -5.35
C GLU A 109 10.79 -0.67 -4.17
N PHE A 110 11.02 -1.98 -4.16
CA PHE A 110 10.57 -2.87 -3.10
C PHE A 110 11.77 -3.57 -2.46
N GLY A 111 11.70 -3.75 -1.14
CA GLY A 111 12.74 -4.34 -0.32
C GLY A 111 13.54 -3.30 0.46
N GLY A 112 14.17 -3.75 1.54
CA GLY A 112 14.82 -2.88 2.49
C GLY A 112 14.87 -3.45 3.90
N ASP A 113 15.58 -2.74 4.77
CA ASP A 113 15.73 -3.05 6.19
C ASP A 113 14.52 -2.55 6.98
N GLU A 114 13.80 -3.48 7.59
CA GLU A 114 12.56 -3.29 8.33
C GLU A 114 11.44 -2.58 7.56
N ASP A 115 11.57 -2.47 6.24
CA ASP A 115 10.56 -1.90 5.35
C ASP A 115 10.59 -2.56 3.96
N LEU A 116 9.42 -3.02 3.49
CA LEU A 116 9.27 -3.56 2.12
C LEU A 116 8.95 -2.44 1.11
N PHE A 117 8.17 -1.44 1.51
CA PHE A 117 7.85 -0.27 0.71
C PHE A 117 7.35 0.85 1.63
N ASP A 118 7.67 2.09 1.28
CA ASP A 118 7.12 3.28 1.92
C ASP A 118 6.76 4.30 0.84
N VAL A 119 5.52 4.79 0.87
CA VAL A 119 5.02 5.79 -0.06
C VAL A 119 4.39 6.95 0.65
N TRP A 120 4.64 8.15 0.13
CA TRP A 120 4.00 9.36 0.59
C TRP A 120 2.58 9.42 0.02
N MET A 121 1.62 9.88 0.82
CA MET A 121 0.22 9.99 0.42
C MET A 121 -0.39 11.31 0.92
N PHE A 122 -1.13 11.99 0.05
CA PHE A 122 -2.05 13.06 0.46
C PHE A 122 -3.47 12.52 0.52
N VAL A 123 -4.17 12.80 1.61
CA VAL A 123 -5.52 12.31 1.86
C VAL A 123 -6.49 13.47 1.93
N ARG A 124 -7.66 13.31 1.30
CA ARG A 124 -8.87 14.09 1.57
C ARG A 124 -9.97 13.17 2.05
N THR A 125 -10.66 13.54 3.12
CA THR A 125 -11.82 12.80 3.64
C THR A 125 -13.14 13.38 3.12
N PRO A 126 -14.27 12.65 3.26
CA PRO A 126 -15.60 13.14 2.87
C PRO A 126 -16.03 14.41 3.61
N ASP A 127 -15.62 14.58 4.86
CA ASP A 127 -15.88 15.78 5.69
C ASP A 127 -14.87 16.91 5.44
N GLY A 128 -14.00 16.77 4.42
CA GLY A 128 -13.11 17.84 3.96
C GLY A 128 -11.80 17.98 4.73
N LYS A 129 -11.46 17.03 5.61
CA LYS A 129 -10.15 16.98 6.25
C LYS A 129 -9.08 16.63 5.22
N GLN A 130 -7.92 17.24 5.36
CA GLN A 130 -6.80 17.13 4.44
C GLN A 130 -5.49 17.03 5.23
N PHE A 131 -4.71 16.00 4.93
CA PHE A 131 -3.46 15.73 5.62
C PHE A 131 -2.52 14.84 4.80
N PRO A 132 -1.20 15.00 4.97
CA PRO A 132 -0.24 14.04 4.47
C PRO A 132 -0.16 12.83 5.41
N ALA A 133 0.09 11.66 4.84
CA ALA A 133 0.33 10.41 5.51
C ALA A 133 1.43 9.63 4.79
N THR A 134 1.96 8.61 5.43
CA THR A 134 2.76 7.58 4.76
C THR A 134 2.00 6.27 4.77
N PHE A 135 2.10 5.52 3.68
CA PHE A 135 1.56 4.18 3.57
C PHE A 135 2.74 3.25 3.32
N TYR A 136 3.01 2.35 4.26
CA TYR A 136 4.24 1.57 4.26
C TYR A 136 3.98 0.15 4.72
N TYR A 137 4.93 -0.76 4.48
CA TYR A 137 4.92 -2.13 5.00
C TYR A 137 6.16 -2.34 5.88
N GLY A 138 5.97 -2.67 7.16
CA GLY A 138 7.09 -2.91 8.08
C GLY A 138 6.84 -4.07 9.06
N PRO A 139 7.44 -4.05 10.27
CA PRO A 139 7.45 -5.19 11.20
C PRO A 139 6.07 -5.68 11.69
N SER A 140 5.05 -4.88 11.44
CA SER A 140 3.67 -5.15 11.87
C SER A 140 2.71 -5.05 10.69
N GLY A 141 3.25 -5.23 9.49
CA GLY A 141 2.54 -5.19 8.26
C GLY A 141 2.37 -3.84 7.63
N THR A 142 1.50 -3.82 6.61
CA THR A 142 1.04 -2.59 6.01
C THR A 142 0.43 -1.67 7.06
N SER A 143 0.80 -0.41 7.06
CA SER A 143 0.43 0.55 8.10
C SER A 143 0.32 1.97 7.53
N LEU A 144 -0.41 2.81 8.26
CA LEU A 144 -0.42 4.25 8.02
C LEU A 144 0.43 4.96 9.05
N GLY A 145 1.33 5.79 8.55
CA GLY A 145 2.07 6.77 9.32
C GLY A 145 1.53 8.18 9.10
N GLY A 146 1.83 9.08 10.02
CA GLY A 146 1.48 10.49 9.90
C GLY A 146 2.27 11.36 10.86
N TRP A 147 1.89 12.63 10.93
CA TRP A 147 2.47 13.60 11.85
C TRP A 147 1.37 14.22 12.70
N SER A 148 1.73 14.64 13.92
CA SER A 148 0.84 15.47 14.72
C SER A 148 0.76 16.88 14.14
N LEU A 149 -0.33 17.60 14.45
CA LEU A 149 -0.52 18.99 13.99
C LEU A 149 0.67 19.90 14.35
N GLU A 150 1.23 19.72 15.55
CA GLU A 150 2.37 20.52 16.04
C GLU A 150 3.67 20.28 15.26
N ALA A 151 3.80 19.13 14.60
CA ALA A 151 4.98 18.79 13.81
C ALA A 151 4.91 19.38 12.39
N TYR A 152 3.72 19.71 11.86
CA TYR A 152 3.58 20.08 10.45
C TYR A 152 4.42 21.30 10.07
N ASN A 153 4.38 22.38 10.85
CA ASN A 153 5.16 23.60 10.58
C ASN A 153 6.68 23.40 10.65
N LYS A 154 7.15 22.28 11.21
CA LYS A 154 8.59 21.93 11.28
C LYS A 154 9.02 21.00 10.15
N VAL A 155 8.08 20.26 9.58
CA VAL A 155 8.33 19.20 8.59
C VAL A 155 8.03 19.68 7.18
N PHE A 156 6.95 20.44 7.01
CA PHE A 156 6.44 20.86 5.71
C PHE A 156 6.68 22.35 5.47
N LEU A 157 6.77 22.73 4.20
CA LEU A 157 6.81 24.13 3.80
C LEU A 157 5.57 24.86 4.31
N GLU A 158 5.71 26.15 4.63
CA GLU A 158 4.63 26.96 5.20
C GLU A 158 3.39 26.96 4.30
N GLU A 159 3.57 27.08 3.00
CA GLU A 159 2.49 27.06 2.01
C GLU A 159 1.69 25.75 2.07
N PHE A 160 2.37 24.61 2.16
CA PHE A 160 1.69 23.32 2.29
C PHE A 160 1.08 23.14 3.67
N SER A 161 1.73 23.62 4.73
CA SER A 161 1.19 23.57 6.09
C SER A 161 -0.14 24.30 6.23
N ARG A 162 -0.39 25.35 5.42
CA ARG A 162 -1.66 26.10 5.41
C ARG A 162 -2.84 25.32 4.83
N VAL A 163 -2.60 24.29 4.01
CA VAL A 163 -3.68 23.48 3.40
C VAL A 163 -4.02 22.26 4.25
N ILE A 164 -3.13 21.88 5.16
CA ILE A 164 -3.35 20.81 6.13
C ILE A 164 -4.25 21.33 7.25
N ASN A 165 -5.34 20.63 7.52
CA ASN A 165 -6.34 21.08 8.50
C ASN A 165 -6.69 20.03 9.56
N CYS A 166 -6.00 18.89 9.56
CA CYS A 166 -6.21 17.81 10.53
C CYS A 166 -4.96 16.96 10.66
N SER A 167 -4.82 16.25 11.78
CA SER A 167 -3.85 15.17 11.93
C SER A 167 -4.58 13.82 12.01
N PRO A 168 -4.06 12.77 11.37
CA PRO A 168 -4.65 11.43 11.45
C PRO A 168 -4.62 10.84 12.87
N PHE A 169 -3.81 11.40 13.79
CA PHE A 169 -3.83 11.02 15.21
C PHE A 169 -5.11 11.45 15.91
N ASP A 170 -5.75 12.53 15.45
CA ASP A 170 -6.95 13.11 16.06
C ASP A 170 -8.24 12.40 15.63
N PHE A 171 -8.12 11.41 14.74
CA PHE A 171 -9.27 10.65 14.24
C PHE A 171 -9.85 9.78 15.35
N SER A 172 -11.17 9.74 15.45
CA SER A 172 -11.89 8.73 16.23
C SER A 172 -11.61 7.34 15.67
N LYS A 173 -11.95 6.30 16.44
CA LYS A 173 -11.83 4.91 15.98
C LYS A 173 -12.58 4.68 14.67
N ASP A 174 -13.84 5.11 14.59
CA ASP A 174 -14.68 4.93 13.40
C ASP A 174 -14.12 5.68 12.18
N GLN A 175 -13.51 6.87 12.40
CA GLN A 175 -12.87 7.62 11.32
C GLN A 175 -11.60 6.91 10.81
N LYS A 176 -10.83 6.29 11.70
CA LYS A 176 -9.66 5.46 11.31
C LYS A 176 -10.10 4.23 10.55
N GLU A 177 -11.14 3.55 11.02
CA GLU A 177 -11.72 2.38 10.35
C GLU A 177 -12.24 2.74 8.95
N GLY A 178 -13.01 3.82 8.81
CA GLY A 178 -13.48 4.30 7.50
C GLY A 178 -12.36 4.73 6.56
N LEU A 179 -11.29 5.35 7.08
CA LEU A 179 -10.11 5.70 6.29
C LEU A 179 -9.40 4.45 5.75
N ILE A 180 -9.19 3.44 6.61
CA ILE A 180 -8.54 2.18 6.23
C ILE A 180 -9.37 1.46 5.19
N GLU A 181 -10.68 1.28 5.43
CA GLU A 181 -11.58 0.60 4.50
C GLU A 181 -11.60 1.30 3.14
N ALA A 182 -11.69 2.63 3.12
CA ALA A 182 -11.70 3.40 1.88
C ALA A 182 -10.38 3.27 1.11
N LEU A 183 -9.23 3.27 1.81
CA LEU A 183 -7.93 3.10 1.19
C LEU A 183 -7.76 1.69 0.61
N GLU A 184 -8.11 0.65 1.37
CA GLU A 184 -8.07 -0.74 0.88
C GLU A 184 -8.97 -0.92 -0.35
N CYS A 185 -10.20 -0.39 -0.31
CA CYS A 185 -11.12 -0.46 -1.44
C CYS A 185 -10.64 0.35 -2.64
N ALA A 186 -10.02 1.52 -2.41
CA ALA A 186 -9.44 2.32 -3.48
C ALA A 186 -8.31 1.57 -4.20
N LEU A 187 -7.40 0.94 -3.46
CA LEU A 187 -6.30 0.14 -4.01
C LEU A 187 -6.79 -1.13 -4.73
N LYS A 188 -7.85 -1.79 -4.23
CA LYS A 188 -8.47 -2.97 -4.87
C LYS A 188 -9.05 -2.71 -6.26
N LYS A 189 -9.33 -1.45 -6.62
CA LYS A 189 -9.79 -1.09 -7.98
C LYS A 189 -8.66 -1.10 -9.01
N ILE A 190 -7.41 -1.13 -8.56
CA ILE A 190 -6.23 -0.96 -9.38
C ILE A 190 -5.75 -2.34 -9.80
N SER A 191 -5.35 -2.49 -11.06
CA SER A 191 -4.68 -3.71 -11.51
C SER A 191 -3.39 -3.91 -10.72
N VAL A 192 -3.09 -5.15 -10.34
CA VAL A 192 -1.88 -5.48 -9.60
C VAL A 192 -0.75 -5.75 -10.58
N SER A 193 0.35 -5.00 -10.47
CA SER A 193 1.57 -5.27 -11.22
C SER A 193 2.47 -6.21 -10.44
N ASP A 194 3.21 -7.04 -11.18
CA ASP A 194 4.21 -7.92 -10.60
C ASP A 194 5.38 -7.10 -10.03
N PHE A 195 5.89 -7.57 -8.90
CA PHE A 195 7.10 -7.06 -8.28
C PHE A 195 7.71 -8.15 -7.39
N TYR A 196 8.96 -7.95 -7.01
CA TYR A 196 9.57 -8.66 -5.91
C TYR A 196 10.48 -7.69 -5.14
N GLY A 197 10.73 -8.01 -3.88
CA GLY A 197 11.69 -7.32 -3.02
C GLY A 197 12.14 -8.25 -1.91
N VAL A 198 13.34 -8.00 -1.37
CA VAL A 198 13.80 -8.69 -0.17
C VAL A 198 13.54 -7.80 1.03
N TYR A 199 12.71 -8.29 1.93
CA TYR A 199 12.43 -7.66 3.21
C TYR A 199 13.40 -8.22 4.26
N HIS A 200 14.21 -7.36 4.86
CA HIS A 200 15.14 -7.73 5.92
C HIS A 200 14.51 -7.39 7.26
N HIS A 201 14.52 -8.33 8.21
CA HIS A 201 13.99 -8.11 9.54
C HIS A 201 14.75 -8.91 10.60
N ASP A 202 14.47 -8.64 11.88
CA ASP A 202 15.13 -9.29 13.02
C ASP A 202 15.14 -10.85 12.98
N SER A 203 14.19 -11.47 12.28
CA SER A 203 14.08 -12.94 12.20
C SER A 203 14.69 -13.54 10.92
N GLY A 204 15.26 -12.72 10.04
CA GLY A 204 15.89 -13.16 8.80
C GLY A 204 15.48 -12.30 7.60
N ASN A 205 15.57 -12.88 6.42
CA ASN A 205 15.24 -12.24 5.17
C ASN A 205 14.09 -12.99 4.49
N ALA A 206 13.14 -12.25 3.94
CA ALA A 206 12.03 -12.83 3.18
C ALA A 206 11.97 -12.23 1.77
N LEU A 207 11.94 -13.10 0.75
CA LEU A 207 11.59 -12.71 -0.61
C LEU A 207 10.07 -12.60 -0.71
N MET A 208 9.59 -11.38 -0.96
CA MET A 208 8.17 -11.06 -1.01
C MET A 208 7.81 -10.45 -2.35
N GLY A 209 6.60 -10.70 -2.82
CA GLY A 209 6.16 -10.08 -4.06
C GLY A 209 4.82 -10.53 -4.58
N VAL A 210 4.55 -10.12 -5.82
CA VAL A 210 3.45 -10.59 -6.65
C VAL A 210 4.01 -11.05 -7.98
N LYS A 211 3.60 -12.24 -8.42
CA LYS A 211 3.97 -12.80 -9.71
C LYS A 211 2.74 -13.35 -10.41
N VAL A 212 2.48 -12.87 -11.63
CA VAL A 212 1.27 -13.15 -12.41
C VAL A 212 0.00 -12.90 -11.58
N GLY A 213 -0.01 -11.83 -10.78
CA GLY A 213 -1.12 -11.48 -9.89
C GLY A 213 -1.29 -12.36 -8.65
N VAL A 214 -0.39 -13.32 -8.39
CA VAL A 214 -0.41 -14.17 -7.20
C VAL A 214 0.64 -13.69 -6.19
N PRO A 215 0.26 -13.38 -4.94
CA PRO A 215 1.21 -12.97 -3.91
C PRO A 215 2.00 -14.17 -3.39
N PHE A 216 3.30 -13.97 -3.15
CA PHE A 216 4.19 -14.98 -2.62
C PHE A 216 5.11 -14.38 -1.55
N ILE A 217 5.54 -15.25 -0.62
CA ILE A 217 6.45 -14.97 0.47
C ILE A 217 7.29 -16.22 0.67
N ILE A 218 8.61 -16.06 0.64
CA ILE A 218 9.57 -17.14 0.75
C ILE A 218 10.63 -16.72 1.76
N GLU A 219 10.76 -17.47 2.85
CA GLU A 219 11.81 -17.27 3.85
C GLU A 219 13.16 -17.67 3.25
N LEU A 220 14.11 -16.74 3.23
CA LEU A 220 15.48 -16.96 2.76
C LEU A 220 16.44 -17.31 3.90
N GLY A 221 16.04 -17.07 5.16
CA GLY A 221 16.92 -17.22 6.33
C GLY A 221 17.82 -16.00 6.55
N TYR A 222 18.86 -16.13 7.37
CA TYR A 222 19.73 -15.01 7.77
C TYR A 222 20.78 -14.62 6.71
N GLU A 223 21.17 -15.56 5.87
CA GLU A 223 22.13 -15.38 4.78
C GLU A 223 21.50 -15.92 3.50
N TYR A 224 21.64 -15.19 2.40
CA TYR A 224 21.18 -15.59 1.06
C TYR A 224 22.06 -14.93 -0.01
N ASP A 225 22.04 -15.45 -1.22
CA ASP A 225 22.65 -14.82 -2.39
C ASP A 225 21.67 -14.66 -3.57
N GLU A 226 22.12 -14.03 -4.67
CA GLU A 226 21.28 -13.80 -5.86
C GLU A 226 20.86 -15.10 -6.56
N THR A 227 21.63 -16.18 -6.40
CA THR A 227 21.30 -17.51 -6.94
C THR A 227 20.07 -18.07 -6.24
N ASP A 228 19.98 -17.90 -4.92
CA ASP A 228 18.81 -18.31 -4.14
C ASP A 228 17.56 -17.57 -4.62
N ILE A 229 17.64 -16.26 -4.84
CA ILE A 229 16.53 -15.46 -5.37
C ILE A 229 16.08 -15.99 -6.73
N ASN A 230 17.01 -16.19 -7.67
CA ASN A 230 16.68 -16.64 -9.01
C ASN A 230 16.05 -18.04 -9.00
N PHE A 231 16.59 -18.95 -8.19
CA PHE A 231 16.02 -20.29 -8.00
C PHE A 231 14.56 -20.21 -7.54
N TYR A 232 14.26 -19.39 -6.54
CA TYR A 232 12.90 -19.25 -6.03
C TYR A 232 11.96 -18.57 -7.04
N LEU A 233 12.44 -17.58 -7.78
CA LEU A 233 11.66 -16.97 -8.84
C LEU A 233 11.33 -17.99 -9.94
N GLU A 234 12.26 -18.89 -10.29
CA GLU A 234 12.03 -20.00 -11.23
C GLU A 234 11.09 -21.08 -10.66
N GLU A 235 11.19 -21.43 -9.36
CA GLU A 235 10.27 -22.38 -8.73
C GLU A 235 8.82 -21.88 -8.76
N VAL A 236 8.59 -20.58 -8.56
CA VAL A 236 7.26 -19.99 -8.70
C VAL A 236 6.72 -20.15 -10.13
N ASP A 237 7.58 -20.19 -11.15
CA ASP A 237 7.18 -20.54 -12.53
C ASP A 237 6.84 -22.02 -12.69
N TYR A 238 7.51 -22.93 -11.97
CA TYR A 238 7.23 -24.36 -12.04
C TYR A 238 5.85 -24.73 -11.45
N TYR A 239 5.47 -24.12 -10.32
CA TYR A 239 4.13 -24.34 -9.72
C TYR A 239 2.98 -23.82 -10.59
N LYS A 240 3.24 -22.88 -11.50
CA LYS A 240 2.27 -22.37 -12.49
C LYS A 240 1.92 -23.41 -13.56
N ASP A 241 2.88 -24.23 -13.98
CA ASP A 241 2.65 -25.29 -14.97
C ASP A 241 1.81 -26.43 -14.36
N GLY A 242 2.07 -26.79 -13.10
CA GLY A 242 1.24 -27.74 -12.36
C GLY A 242 -0.19 -27.27 -12.14
N PHE A 243 -0.41 -25.99 -11.78
CA PHE A 243 -1.76 -25.46 -11.53
C PHE A 243 -2.59 -25.28 -12.82
N ASN A 244 -1.95 -24.89 -13.94
CA ASN A 244 -2.62 -24.75 -15.23
C ASN A 244 -2.96 -26.10 -15.88
N GLU A 245 -2.15 -27.15 -15.67
CA GLU A 245 -2.46 -28.52 -16.08
C GLU A 245 -3.70 -29.06 -15.34
N VAL A 246 -3.80 -28.83 -14.02
CA VAL A 246 -4.96 -29.23 -13.21
C VAL A 246 -6.24 -28.49 -13.65
N TYR A 247 -6.15 -27.18 -13.95
CA TYR A 247 -7.30 -26.42 -14.45
C TYR A 247 -7.72 -26.79 -15.90
N LYS A 248 -6.78 -27.18 -16.76
CA LYS A 248 -7.09 -27.72 -18.09
C LYS A 248 -7.72 -29.12 -18.01
N GLY A 249 -7.35 -29.93 -17.02
CA GLY A 249 -7.97 -31.23 -16.74
C GLY A 249 -9.44 -31.09 -16.30
N LEU A 250 -9.73 -30.14 -15.42
CA LEU A 250 -11.10 -29.91 -14.90
C LEU A 250 -12.06 -29.32 -15.96
N ARG A 251 -11.57 -28.55 -16.93
CA ARG A 251 -12.40 -28.04 -18.06
C ARG A 251 -12.73 -29.07 -19.14
N LYS A 252 -12.09 -30.25 -19.14
CA LYS A 252 -12.43 -31.36 -20.06
C LYS A 252 -13.45 -32.34 -19.48
N MET A 253 -13.89 -32.15 -18.23
CA MET A 253 -14.88 -32.99 -17.55
C MET A 253 -16.22 -32.27 -17.30
N GLY A 254 -16.45 -31.11 -17.92
CA GLY A 254 -17.72 -30.37 -17.91
C GLY A 254 -18.36 -30.33 -19.28
#